data_AF-A0A0G1F869-F1
#
_entry.id   AF-A0A0G1F869-F1
#
_cell.length_a   1.000
_cell.length_b   1.000
_cell.length_c   1.000
_cell.angle_alpha   90.00
_cell.angle_beta   90.00
_cell.angle_gamma   90.00
#
_symmetry.space_group_name_H-M   'P 1'
#
loop_
_entity.id
_entity.type
_entity.pdbx_description
1 polymer ?
#
loop_
_entity_poly.entity_id
_entity_poly.type
_entity_poly.pdbx_seq_one_letter_code
_entity_poly.pdbx_strand_id
1 'polypeptide(L)'
;MFFMWKEEKPMCSHESLLCGVPAVTSLLSIDRTKPFNPAFFIIGTGWSIDEEDQRSLSLTKVDLTKVRLETMLKSNENVITGGEEKLERLKEAGYIRLDAKILWTLWENQSLIPESWKEKINGNIRFIYFDGTVLQDSNGDRYVLYLDWDDGKWSWNVYWLDSRWFVYGPSAVLGK
;
A
#
# COMPACT_ATOMS: atom_id res chain seq x y z
N MET A 1 -49.47 -47.54 -39.50
CA MET A 1 -48.09 -47.95 -39.14
C MET A 1 -47.26 -46.69 -39.00
N PHE A 2 -46.32 -46.69 -38.04
CA PHE A 2 -45.49 -45.58 -37.52
C PHE A 2 -46.03 -44.85 -36.29
N PHE A 3 -45.59 -45.37 -35.14
CA PHE A 3 -45.43 -44.68 -33.86
C PHE A 3 -44.16 -43.81 -33.93
N MET A 4 -44.18 -42.61 -33.34
CA MET A 4 -43.03 -41.96 -32.66
C MET A 4 -43.61 -40.94 -31.67
N TRP A 5 -43.72 -41.30 -30.38
CA TRP A 5 -42.80 -41.00 -29.27
C TRP A 5 -42.59 -39.50 -28.95
N LYS A 6 -42.99 -39.14 -27.73
CA LYS A 6 -42.83 -37.84 -27.05
C LYS A 6 -41.36 -37.55 -26.79
N GLU A 7 -40.96 -36.29 -26.94
CA GLU A 7 -39.87 -35.71 -26.14
C GLU A 7 -40.44 -34.58 -25.27
N GLU A 8 -40.28 -34.75 -23.97
CA GLU A 8 -40.65 -33.81 -22.93
C GLU A 8 -39.56 -32.72 -22.84
N LYS A 9 -39.99 -31.46 -22.78
CA LYS A 9 -39.13 -30.30 -22.67
C LYS A 9 -38.35 -30.36 -21.35
N PRO A 10 -37.01 -30.17 -21.32
CA PRO A 10 -36.33 -29.91 -20.07
C PRO A 10 -36.69 -28.50 -19.58
N MET A 11 -37.22 -28.49 -18.37
CA MET A 11 -37.58 -27.37 -17.52
C MET A 11 -36.33 -26.51 -17.23
N CYS A 12 -36.42 -25.19 -17.43
CA CYS A 12 -35.38 -24.23 -17.05
C CYS A 12 -34.94 -24.45 -15.61
N SER A 13 -33.70 -24.92 -15.42
CA SER A 13 -33.03 -24.88 -14.12
C SER A 13 -32.68 -23.42 -13.79
N HIS A 14 -33.03 -23.02 -12.57
CA HIS A 14 -32.65 -21.77 -11.92
C HIS A 14 -31.19 -21.40 -12.20
N GLU A 15 -30.97 -20.40 -13.05
CA GLU A 15 -29.71 -19.67 -13.11
C GLU A 15 -29.88 -18.41 -12.25
N SER A 16 -29.26 -18.47 -11.09
CA SER A 16 -29.09 -17.36 -10.16
C SER A 16 -28.48 -16.16 -10.88
N LEU A 17 -29.26 -15.08 -10.98
CA LEU A 17 -28.79 -13.73 -11.25
C LEU A 17 -27.83 -13.30 -10.14
N LEU A 18 -26.56 -13.69 -10.23
CA LEU A 18 -25.49 -12.91 -9.63
C LEU A 18 -25.28 -11.71 -10.53
N CYS A 19 -25.90 -10.58 -10.18
CA CYS A 19 -25.44 -9.27 -10.60
C CYS A 19 -23.92 -9.26 -10.47
N GLY A 20 -23.23 -9.18 -11.61
CA GLY A 20 -21.80 -9.03 -11.66
C GLY A 20 -21.42 -7.76 -10.91
N VAL A 21 -21.03 -7.93 -9.65
CA VAL A 21 -20.19 -6.94 -8.97
C VAL A 21 -18.93 -6.90 -9.82
N PRO A 22 -18.61 -5.78 -10.50
CA PRO A 22 -17.37 -5.70 -11.24
C PRO A 22 -16.25 -6.06 -10.26
N ALA A 23 -15.43 -7.04 -10.61
CA ALA A 23 -14.26 -7.37 -9.83
C ALA A 23 -13.49 -6.08 -9.61
N VAL A 24 -13.42 -5.61 -8.37
CA VAL A 24 -12.66 -4.40 -8.03
C VAL A 24 -11.23 -4.72 -8.39
N THR A 25 -10.73 -4.11 -9.47
CA THR A 25 -9.39 -4.36 -9.96
C THR A 25 -8.40 -3.88 -8.91
N SER A 26 -7.85 -4.80 -8.11
CA SER A 26 -6.85 -4.49 -7.09
C SER A 26 -5.44 -4.31 -7.66
N LEU A 27 -5.32 -4.18 -8.99
CA LEU A 27 -4.05 -4.08 -9.70
C LEU A 27 -3.74 -2.62 -10.04
N LEU A 28 -2.76 -2.05 -9.35
CA LEU A 28 -2.27 -0.71 -9.56
C LEU A 28 -1.18 -0.71 -10.64
N SER A 29 -1.31 0.14 -11.67
CA SER A 29 -0.26 0.32 -12.69
C SER A 29 0.56 1.56 -12.38
N ILE A 30 1.89 1.43 -12.40
CA ILE A 30 2.81 2.50 -12.02
C ILE A 30 3.49 3.06 -13.27
N ASP A 31 3.28 4.35 -13.56
CA ASP A 31 4.00 5.06 -14.62
C ASP A 31 5.43 5.41 -14.17
N ARG A 32 6.40 4.64 -14.63
CA ARG A 32 7.83 4.85 -14.34
C ARG A 32 8.52 5.81 -15.31
N THR A 33 7.82 6.36 -16.32
CA THR A 33 8.41 7.35 -17.24
C THR A 33 8.69 8.69 -16.56
N LYS A 34 7.98 8.97 -15.46
CA LYS A 34 8.17 10.16 -14.62
C LYS A 34 8.59 9.73 -13.22
N PRO A 35 9.89 9.83 -12.88
CA PRO A 35 10.37 9.48 -11.55
C PRO A 35 9.72 10.36 -10.50
N PHE A 36 9.68 9.87 -9.26
CA PHE A 36 9.27 10.69 -8.13
C PHE A 36 10.30 11.80 -7.91
N ASN A 37 9.84 13.02 -7.64
CA ASN A 37 10.70 14.18 -7.39
C ASN A 37 10.21 14.95 -6.16
N PRO A 38 10.84 14.76 -4.99
CA PRO A 38 10.33 15.31 -3.74
C PRO A 38 10.18 16.84 -3.74
N ALA A 39 11.05 17.57 -4.44
CA ALA A 39 10.98 19.03 -4.51
C ALA A 39 9.70 19.55 -5.19
N PHE A 40 9.18 18.80 -6.17
CA PHE A 40 7.92 19.13 -6.83
C PHE A 40 6.71 18.73 -5.97
N PHE A 41 6.80 17.59 -5.28
CA PHE A 41 5.66 16.98 -4.59
C PHE A 41 5.44 17.49 -3.15
N ILE A 42 6.50 17.75 -2.39
CA ILE A 42 6.42 18.15 -0.97
C ILE A 42 6.32 19.68 -0.82
N ILE A 43 6.36 20.43 -1.93
CA ILE A 43 6.24 21.90 -1.97
C ILE A 43 7.31 22.55 -1.09
N GLY A 44 8.58 22.33 -1.43
CA GLY A 44 9.70 22.95 -0.73
C GLY A 44 11.03 22.70 -1.42
N THR A 45 11.76 23.77 -1.71
CA THR A 45 13.19 23.67 -2.05
C THR A 45 13.94 23.12 -0.83
N GLY A 46 14.72 22.06 -0.99
CA GLY A 46 15.53 21.48 0.10
C GLY A 46 15.27 20.01 0.40
N TRP A 47 14.30 19.37 -0.26
CA TRP A 47 14.09 17.93 -0.14
C TRP A 47 14.82 17.15 -1.23
N SER A 48 15.51 16.08 -0.84
CA SER A 48 16.17 15.12 -1.72
C SER A 48 15.73 13.69 -1.41
N ILE A 49 16.03 12.79 -2.34
CA ILE A 49 15.95 11.35 -2.09
C ILE A 49 17.29 10.92 -1.51
N ASP A 50 17.24 10.28 -0.35
CA ASP A 50 18.42 9.76 0.34
C ASP A 50 18.60 8.25 0.11
N GLU A 51 17.50 7.48 0.12
CA GLU A 51 17.55 6.04 -0.14
C GLU A 51 16.33 5.58 -0.94
N GLU A 52 16.50 4.62 -1.86
CA GLU A 52 15.40 3.93 -2.53
C GLU A 52 15.59 2.42 -2.61
N ASP A 53 14.51 1.66 -2.42
CA ASP A 53 14.48 0.23 -2.72
C ASP A 53 14.38 0.01 -4.24
N GLN A 54 15.51 -0.33 -4.85
CA GLN A 54 15.61 -0.57 -6.30
C GLN A 54 14.64 -1.66 -6.79
N ARG A 55 14.29 -2.64 -5.94
CA ARG A 55 13.32 -3.67 -6.30
C ARG A 55 11.93 -3.06 -6.47
N SER A 56 11.55 -2.11 -5.61
CA SER A 56 10.29 -1.37 -5.75
C SER A 56 10.29 -0.51 -7.01
N LEU A 57 11.39 0.18 -7.31
CA LEU A 57 11.50 1.02 -8.52
C LEU A 57 11.31 0.21 -9.82
N SER A 58 11.67 -1.07 -9.82
CA SER A 58 11.45 -1.98 -10.96
C SER A 58 9.99 -2.41 -11.15
N LEU A 59 9.11 -2.20 -10.15
CA LEU A 59 7.70 -2.57 -10.23
C LEU A 59 6.95 -1.61 -11.15
N THR A 60 6.34 -2.15 -12.20
CA THR A 60 5.41 -1.43 -13.09
C THR A 60 3.94 -1.74 -12.76
N LYS A 61 3.69 -2.78 -11.97
CA LYS A 61 2.36 -3.15 -11.48
C LYS A 61 2.46 -3.66 -10.05
N VAL A 62 1.48 -3.31 -9.22
CA VAL A 62 1.36 -3.77 -7.83
C VAL A 62 -0.03 -4.34 -7.63
N ASP A 63 -0.10 -5.61 -7.24
CA ASP A 63 -1.33 -6.24 -6.81
C ASP A 63 -1.55 -5.93 -5.33
N LEU A 64 -2.52 -5.06 -5.04
CA LEU A 64 -2.82 -4.58 -3.69
C LEU A 64 -3.29 -5.69 -2.75
N THR A 65 -3.77 -6.81 -3.27
CA THR A 65 -4.12 -7.99 -2.45
C THR A 65 -2.89 -8.72 -1.90
N LYS A 66 -1.72 -8.50 -2.51
CA LYS A 66 -0.44 -9.09 -2.10
C LYS A 66 0.37 -8.16 -1.19
N VAL A 67 -0.06 -6.92 -1.03
CA VAL A 67 0.60 -5.96 -0.14
C VAL A 67 0.33 -6.36 1.29
N ARG A 68 1.41 -6.49 2.06
CA ARG A 68 1.39 -6.76 3.49
C ARG A 68 1.68 -5.46 4.24
N LEU A 69 1.08 -5.33 5.42
CA LEU A 69 1.31 -4.24 6.34
C LEU A 69 2.14 -4.78 7.52
N GLU A 70 3.44 -4.51 7.53
CA GLU A 70 4.39 -5.09 8.49
C GLU A 70 4.88 -4.04 9.49
N THR A 71 4.69 -4.27 10.78
CA THR A 71 5.14 -3.34 11.84
C THR A 71 6.62 -3.52 12.19
N MET A 72 7.19 -4.68 11.87
CA MET A 72 8.51 -5.13 12.32
C MET A 72 8.72 -5.14 13.83
N LEU A 73 7.65 -5.10 14.62
CA LEU A 73 7.71 -5.26 16.07
C LEU A 73 8.03 -6.71 16.45
N LYS A 74 8.88 -6.89 17.45
CA LYS A 74 9.12 -8.20 18.09
C LYS A 74 7.96 -8.54 19.02
N SER A 75 7.82 -9.80 19.41
CA SER A 75 6.67 -10.33 20.18
C SER A 75 6.39 -9.63 21.52
N ASN A 76 7.33 -8.83 22.03
CA ASN A 76 7.28 -8.17 23.34
C ASN A 76 7.38 -6.63 23.19
N GLU A 77 7.31 -6.14 21.96
CA GLU A 77 7.60 -4.75 21.60
C GLU A 77 6.32 -4.08 21.10
N ASN A 78 5.99 -2.94 21.69
CA ASN A 78 4.86 -2.11 21.25
C ASN A 78 5.32 -0.87 20.48
N VAL A 79 6.62 -0.61 20.48
CA VAL A 79 7.25 0.57 19.87
C VAL A 79 8.69 0.25 19.49
N ILE A 80 9.11 0.64 18.28
CA ILE A 80 10.52 0.72 17.88
C ILE A 80 10.97 2.15 18.16
N THR A 81 12.11 2.31 18.86
CA THR A 81 12.53 3.62 19.38
C THR A 81 13.05 4.56 18.29
N GLY A 82 13.44 4.01 17.12
CA GLY A 82 13.86 4.78 15.95
C GLY A 82 13.55 4.08 14.63
N GLY A 83 13.36 4.88 13.59
CA GLY A 83 12.99 4.43 12.24
C GLY A 83 14.14 3.77 11.51
N GLU A 84 15.39 4.12 11.82
CA GLU A 84 16.56 3.42 11.28
C GLU A 84 16.56 1.94 11.63
N GLU A 85 16.24 1.61 12.88
CA GLU A 85 16.10 0.23 13.31
C GLU A 85 14.94 -0.47 12.59
N LYS A 86 13.81 0.22 12.38
CA LYS A 86 12.69 -0.32 11.60
C LYS A 86 13.10 -0.61 10.15
N LEU A 87 13.82 0.31 9.51
CA LEU A 87 14.33 0.17 8.14
C LEU A 87 15.32 -0.99 8.02
N GLU A 88 16.24 -1.13 8.97
CA GLU A 88 17.18 -2.25 9.02
C GLU A 88 16.45 -3.59 9.11
N ARG A 89 15.49 -3.71 10.05
CA ARG A 89 14.67 -4.92 10.19
C ARG A 89 13.90 -5.24 8.90
N LEU A 90 13.34 -4.23 8.21
CA LEU A 90 12.66 -4.43 6.92
C LEU A 90 13.61 -4.97 5.85
N LYS A 91 14.83 -4.43 5.78
CA LYS A 91 15.87 -4.86 4.83
C LYS A 91 16.32 -6.30 5.13
N GLU A 92 16.56 -6.62 6.40
CA GLU A 92 16.94 -7.97 6.85
C GLU A 92 15.84 -9.01 6.58
N ALA A 93 14.57 -8.64 6.75
CA ALA A 93 13.44 -9.51 6.44
C ALA A 93 13.30 -9.80 4.93
N GLY A 94 14.00 -9.05 4.08
CA GLY A 94 14.03 -9.25 2.64
C GLY A 94 12.79 -8.76 1.90
N TYR A 95 11.88 -8.06 2.58
CA TYR A 95 10.69 -7.49 1.96
C TYR A 95 11.01 -6.44 0.90
N ILE A 96 10.21 -6.36 -0.16
CA ILE A 96 10.26 -5.23 -1.09
C ILE A 96 9.45 -4.10 -0.47
N ARG A 97 10.12 -3.01 -0.08
CA ARG A 97 9.48 -1.84 0.54
C ARG A 97 8.86 -0.97 -0.54
N LEU A 98 7.56 -0.68 -0.45
CA LEU A 98 6.89 0.10 -1.50
C LEU A 98 7.36 1.56 -1.48
N ASP A 99 7.64 2.10 -2.67
CA ASP A 99 8.25 3.43 -2.87
C ASP A 99 7.24 4.58 -2.98
N ALA A 100 7.75 5.81 -2.92
CA ALA A 100 6.98 7.06 -2.98
C ALA A 100 6.08 7.16 -4.22
N LYS A 101 6.49 6.62 -5.38
CA LYS A 101 5.67 6.66 -6.59
C LYS A 101 4.43 5.78 -6.46
N ILE A 102 4.52 4.68 -5.71
CA ILE A 102 3.38 3.79 -5.46
C ILE A 102 2.37 4.50 -4.55
N LEU A 103 2.83 5.16 -3.49
CA LEU A 103 1.98 6.03 -2.66
C LEU A 103 1.29 7.09 -3.52
N TRP A 104 2.03 7.78 -4.37
CA TRP A 104 1.47 8.82 -5.23
C TRP A 104 0.40 8.27 -6.18
N THR A 105 0.65 7.10 -6.77
CA THR A 105 -0.31 6.47 -7.66
C THR A 105 -1.57 6.05 -6.90
N LEU A 106 -1.45 5.57 -5.66
CA LEU A 106 -2.60 5.30 -4.78
C LEU A 106 -3.36 6.58 -4.41
N TRP A 107 -2.64 7.67 -4.14
CA TRP A 107 -3.22 8.97 -3.84
C TRP A 107 -4.08 9.51 -4.99
N GLU A 108 -3.63 9.32 -6.24
CA GLU A 108 -4.41 9.68 -7.44
C GLU A 108 -5.59 8.71 -7.69
N ASN A 109 -5.55 7.50 -7.12
CA ASN A 109 -6.51 6.43 -7.37
C ASN A 109 -7.09 5.88 -6.05
N GLN A 110 -7.59 6.76 -5.19
CA GLN A 110 -8.01 6.43 -3.81
C GLN A 110 -9.07 5.32 -3.72
N SER A 111 -9.90 5.16 -4.76
CA SER A 111 -10.91 4.09 -4.83
C SER A 111 -10.31 2.69 -4.93
N LEU A 112 -9.02 2.56 -5.24
CA LEU A 112 -8.31 1.28 -5.30
C LEU A 112 -7.69 0.90 -3.95
N ILE A 113 -7.53 1.85 -3.03
CA ILE A 113 -6.92 1.58 -1.73
C ILE A 113 -7.84 0.62 -0.96
N PRO A 114 -7.32 -0.52 -0.43
CA PRO A 114 -8.16 -1.49 0.25
C PRO A 114 -8.92 -0.88 1.43
N GLU A 115 -10.22 -1.21 1.58
CA GLU A 115 -11.03 -0.74 2.71
C GLU A 115 -10.44 -1.16 4.07
N SER A 116 -9.78 -2.31 4.14
CA SER A 116 -9.11 -2.81 5.35
C SER A 116 -7.96 -1.91 5.83
N TRP A 117 -7.45 -1.01 4.98
CA TRP A 117 -6.42 -0.04 5.34
C TRP A 117 -6.98 1.10 6.18
N LYS A 118 -8.30 1.32 6.17
CA LYS A 118 -9.00 2.36 6.94
C LYS A 118 -9.25 1.99 8.39
N GLU A 119 -9.07 0.72 8.74
CA GLU A 119 -9.33 0.20 10.08
C GLU A 119 -8.36 0.78 11.13
N LYS A 120 -8.92 1.35 12.20
CA LYS A 120 -8.15 1.82 13.36
C LYS A 120 -7.53 0.65 14.12
N ILE A 121 -6.31 0.83 14.60
CA ILE A 121 -5.60 -0.15 15.44
C ILE A 121 -5.60 0.35 16.88
N ASN A 122 -6.26 -0.40 17.77
CA ASN A 122 -6.43 -0.03 19.18
C ASN A 122 -7.04 1.38 19.35
N GLY A 123 -7.99 1.75 18.48
CA GLY A 123 -8.60 3.09 18.47
C GLY A 123 -7.77 4.19 17.82
N ASN A 124 -6.51 3.92 17.45
CA ASN A 124 -5.63 4.89 16.79
C ASN A 124 -5.77 4.82 15.27
N ILE A 125 -5.54 5.97 14.62
CA ILE A 125 -5.41 6.06 13.16
C ILE A 125 -4.26 5.15 12.72
N ARG A 126 -4.47 4.42 11.63
CA ARG A 126 -3.43 3.59 11.02
C ARG A 126 -2.63 4.44 10.04
N PHE A 127 -1.33 4.57 10.28
CA PHE A 127 -0.41 5.25 9.38
C PHE A 127 0.35 4.20 8.57
N ILE A 128 0.18 4.20 7.26
CA ILE A 128 0.74 3.19 6.36
C ILE A 128 1.94 3.79 5.66
N TYR A 129 3.12 3.32 6.03
CA TYR A 129 4.39 3.91 5.60
C TYR A 129 4.93 3.26 4.32
N PHE A 130 5.56 4.07 3.48
CA PHE A 130 6.15 3.69 2.20
C PHE A 130 7.67 3.83 2.28
N ASP A 131 8.28 2.93 3.05
CA ASP A 131 9.71 2.90 3.39
C ASP A 131 10.63 2.53 2.21
N GLY A 132 10.08 2.38 1.01
CA GLY A 132 10.83 2.17 -0.23
C GLY A 132 11.49 3.44 -0.76
N THR A 133 11.13 4.61 -0.23
CA THR A 133 11.80 5.88 -0.48
C THR A 133 12.03 6.59 0.83
N VAL A 134 13.30 6.82 1.18
CA VAL A 134 13.70 7.71 2.27
C VAL A 134 14.07 9.06 1.70
N LEU A 135 13.47 10.08 2.27
CA LEU A 135 13.66 11.48 1.92
C LEU A 135 14.58 12.13 2.93
N GLN A 136 15.28 13.17 2.51
CA GLN A 136 16.08 13.99 3.40
C GLN A 136 15.73 15.46 3.18
N ASP A 137 15.59 16.22 4.27
CA ASP A 137 15.39 17.67 4.21
C ASP A 137 16.73 18.43 4.21
N SER A 138 16.66 19.76 4.16
CA SER A 138 17.86 20.60 4.11
C SER A 138 18.71 20.59 5.39
N ASN A 139 18.15 20.13 6.51
CA ASN A 139 18.87 19.98 7.78
C ASN A 139 19.55 18.61 7.89
N GLY A 140 19.31 17.70 6.93
CA GLY A 140 19.81 16.34 6.94
C GLY A 140 18.88 15.35 7.63
N ASP A 141 17.72 15.80 8.14
CA ASP A 141 16.75 14.94 8.80
C ASP A 141 16.09 14.01 7.77
N ARG A 142 15.93 12.74 8.13
CA ARG A 142 15.42 11.71 7.22
C ARG A 142 13.95 11.40 7.50
N TYR A 143 13.18 11.21 6.44
CA TYR A 143 11.74 11.00 6.50
C TYR A 143 11.26 9.92 5.55
N VAL A 144 10.10 9.35 5.82
CA VAL A 144 9.37 8.51 4.87
C VAL A 144 7.95 9.03 4.69
N LEU A 145 7.34 8.71 3.55
CA LEU A 145 5.96 9.07 3.28
C LEU A 145 4.99 8.06 3.91
N TYR A 146 3.80 8.52 4.26
CA TYR A 146 2.70 7.65 4.68
C TYR A 146 1.35 8.08 4.10
N LEU A 147 0.43 7.12 4.07
CA LEU A 147 -1.01 7.33 3.88
C LEU A 147 -1.76 7.03 5.17
N ASP A 148 -2.80 7.79 5.44
CA ASP A 148 -3.74 7.54 6.53
C ASP A 148 -5.18 7.85 6.12
N TRP A 149 -6.12 7.22 6.81
CA TRP A 149 -7.54 7.49 6.67
C TRP A 149 -8.08 8.03 7.99
N ASP A 150 -8.54 9.28 7.96
CA ASP A 150 -9.22 9.90 9.09
C ASP A 150 -10.31 10.85 8.60
N ASP A 151 -11.36 11.01 9.41
CA ASP A 151 -12.48 11.91 9.11
C ASP A 151 -13.09 11.75 7.70
N GLY A 152 -13.20 10.50 7.23
CA GLY A 152 -13.85 10.18 5.97
C GLY A 152 -13.03 10.49 4.71
N LYS A 153 -11.73 10.77 4.83
CA LYS A 153 -10.85 11.06 3.69
C LYS A 153 -9.47 10.43 3.85
N TRP A 154 -8.82 10.14 2.72
CA TRP A 154 -7.40 9.82 2.70
C TRP A 154 -6.59 11.11 2.86
N SER A 155 -5.47 11.01 3.56
CA SER A 155 -4.42 12.03 3.62
C SER A 155 -3.05 11.36 3.44
N TRP A 156 -2.04 12.16 3.08
CA TRP A 156 -0.65 11.75 3.08
C TRP A 156 0.21 12.81 3.75
N ASN A 157 1.34 12.39 4.31
CA ASN A 157 2.37 13.30 4.84
C ASN A 157 3.73 12.60 4.91
N VAL A 158 4.73 13.30 5.42
CA VAL A 158 6.04 12.74 5.80
C VAL A 158 6.13 12.49 7.29
N TYR A 159 6.95 11.53 7.69
CA TYR A 159 7.21 11.21 9.09
C TYR A 159 8.71 11.05 9.33
N TRP A 160 9.19 11.68 10.39
CA TRP A 160 10.61 11.73 10.75
C TRP A 160 11.09 10.36 11.24
N LEU A 161 12.15 9.83 10.64
CA LEU A 161 12.66 8.50 10.96
C LEU A 161 13.08 8.39 12.43
N ASP A 162 13.72 9.41 13.01
CA ASP A 162 14.14 9.36 14.43
C ASP A 162 12.99 9.43 15.45
N SER A 163 11.74 9.50 14.98
CA SER A 163 10.57 9.36 15.84
C SER A 163 10.35 7.91 16.29
N ARG A 164 9.38 7.72 17.18
CA ARG A 164 8.96 6.41 17.68
C ARG A 164 7.93 5.76 16.76
N TRP A 165 8.04 4.45 16.57
CA TRP A 165 7.24 3.69 15.62
C TRP A 165 6.36 2.67 16.33
N PHE A 166 5.04 2.90 16.33
CA PHE A 166 4.09 2.11 17.10
C PHE A 166 3.40 1.03 16.27
N VAL A 167 2.64 0.14 16.95
CA VAL A 167 1.87 -0.95 16.32
C VAL A 167 0.87 -0.49 15.25
N TYR A 168 0.38 0.74 15.33
CA TYR A 168 -0.53 1.33 14.35
C TYR A 168 0.19 1.98 13.15
N GLY A 169 1.52 1.81 13.07
CA GLY A 169 2.37 2.37 12.04
C GLY A 169 3.09 1.35 11.14
N PRO A 170 2.38 0.42 10.47
CA PRO A 170 3.01 -0.58 9.63
C PRO A 170 3.57 -0.01 8.32
N SER A 171 4.56 -0.71 7.77
CA SER A 171 5.13 -0.48 6.44
C SER A 171 4.39 -1.29 5.38
N ALA A 172 4.08 -0.66 4.26
CA ALA A 172 3.55 -1.33 3.09
C ALA A 172 4.67 -2.05 2.33
N VAL A 173 4.56 -3.37 2.22
CA VAL A 173 5.59 -4.21 1.61
C VAL A 173 5.00 -5.30 0.73
N LEU A 174 5.79 -5.81 -0.22
CA LEU A 174 5.52 -7.07 -0.89
C LEU A 174 6.38 -8.19 -0.31
N GLY A 175 5.83 -9.40 -0.33
CA GLY A 175 6.56 -10.62 0.01
C GLY A 175 7.82 -10.80 -0.84
N LYS A 176 8.76 -11.56 -0.29
CA LYS A 176 9.97 -12.03 -0.98
C LYS A 176 9.67 -12.78 -2.28
#